data_AF-A0A7Y5FJK1-F1
#
_entry.id   AF-A0A7Y5FJK1-F1
#
_cell.length_a   1.000
_cell.length_b   1.000
_cell.length_c   1.000
_cell.angle_alpha   90.00
_cell.angle_beta   90.00
_cell.angle_gamma   90.00
#
_symmetry.space_group_name_H-M   'P 1'
#
loop_
_entity.id
_entity.type
_entity.pdbx_description
1 polymer ?
#
loop_
_entity_poly.entity_id
_entity_poly.type
_entity_poly.pdbx_seq_one_letter_code
_entity_poly.pdbx_strand_id
1 'polypeptide(L)'
;MSDFACPSPNQPRTLLAVEQRFQNLREYLAYPSSPRQRLQAIDKFLGWLGNEAEDCEPYLLELGQHVPALLDDLNEVGGAPEAWRAFWERLRALQAQVPALATIAGWPEAISKLQALLVAAFACTGDVAACVALIDPGFADKPPAWLQQLEAEPLGAPLALLNQARARAQAQHPEIAEALQGVMAQWPAMAADNDCVAVPVIERALPLHFEERPSGTLRRVAVRILATAKAASDEVDFNAHVAGAAASFFSPAQAPIGAARCLLAETHPRLAQTFFTGRIVLDAAHAWHAGGSANLAIAGLFYCAVLQFTDQREQFHLVGKVAITGDLDEKGETLPVDAATLGEKVQTVFFSTM
;
A
#
# COMPACT_ATOMS: atom_id res chain seq x y z
N MET A 1 -23.33 -19.53 9.84
CA MET A 1 -22.73 -18.38 9.16
C MET A 1 -23.85 -17.71 8.37
N SER A 2 -24.45 -16.68 8.95
CA SER A 2 -25.49 -15.89 8.27
C SER A 2 -24.78 -14.87 7.38
N ASP A 3 -25.04 -14.92 6.09
CA ASP A 3 -24.57 -13.93 5.13
C ASP A 3 -25.06 -12.54 5.55
N PHE A 4 -24.16 -11.71 6.05
CA PHE A 4 -24.37 -10.27 6.12
C PHE A 4 -24.15 -9.71 4.72
N ALA A 5 -25.07 -10.03 3.81
CA ALA A 5 -25.24 -9.24 2.60
C ALA A 5 -25.41 -7.79 3.04
N CYS A 6 -24.72 -6.85 2.39
CA CYS A 6 -25.01 -5.43 2.56
C CYS A 6 -26.53 -5.23 2.45
N PRO A 7 -27.23 -4.85 3.53
CA PRO A 7 -28.66 -4.63 3.47
C PRO A 7 -28.92 -3.60 2.39
N SER A 8 -29.98 -3.83 1.62
CA SER A 8 -30.40 -2.91 0.57
C SER A 8 -30.37 -1.48 1.13
N PRO A 9 -29.82 -0.49 0.40
CA PRO A 9 -29.69 0.90 0.86
C PRO A 9 -31.01 1.56 1.31
N ASN A 10 -32.16 0.88 1.14
CA ASN A 10 -33.49 1.32 1.49
C ASN A 10 -34.09 0.72 2.78
N GLN A 11 -33.35 -0.09 3.55
CA GLN A 11 -33.86 -0.55 4.85
C GLN A 11 -33.74 0.57 5.90
N PRO A 12 -34.80 0.87 6.68
CA PRO A 12 -34.74 1.87 7.74
C PRO A 12 -33.68 1.46 8.77
N ARG A 13 -32.74 2.36 9.02
CA ARG A 13 -31.65 2.14 9.99
C ARG A 13 -32.23 2.36 11.38
N THR A 14 -32.24 1.31 12.18
CA THR A 14 -32.63 1.39 13.59
C THR A 14 -31.39 1.63 14.43
N LEU A 15 -31.53 2.29 15.59
CA LEU A 15 -30.43 2.45 16.55
C LEU A 15 -29.80 1.10 16.92
N LEU A 16 -30.60 0.04 17.02
CA LEU A 16 -30.11 -1.32 17.26
C LEU A 16 -29.19 -1.83 16.12
N ALA A 17 -29.55 -1.55 14.86
CA ALA A 17 -28.73 -1.93 13.72
C ALA A 17 -27.42 -1.13 13.64
N VAL A 18 -27.45 0.15 14.04
CA VAL A 18 -26.26 1.00 14.16
C VAL A 18 -25.32 0.44 15.24
N GLU A 19 -25.85 0.21 16.44
CA GLU A 19 -25.11 -0.36 17.56
C GLU A 19 -24.46 -1.70 17.19
N GLN A 20 -25.22 -2.61 16.57
CA GLN A 20 -24.68 -3.92 16.17
C GLN A 20 -23.54 -3.80 15.16
N ARG A 21 -23.68 -2.93 14.15
CA ARG A 21 -22.61 -2.70 13.17
C ARG A 21 -21.40 -2.02 13.79
N PHE A 22 -21.62 -1.11 14.73
CA PHE A 22 -20.56 -0.45 15.44
C PHE A 22 -19.77 -1.44 16.31
N GLN A 23 -20.44 -2.31 17.06
CA GLN A 23 -19.75 -3.36 17.84
C GLN A 23 -18.94 -4.29 16.93
N ASN A 24 -19.48 -4.71 15.78
CA ASN A 24 -18.72 -5.49 14.80
C ASN A 24 -17.47 -4.73 14.31
N LEU A 25 -17.59 -3.42 14.05
CA LEU A 25 -16.44 -2.59 13.65
C LEU A 25 -15.41 -2.51 14.78
N ARG A 26 -15.81 -2.29 16.03
CA ARG A 26 -14.90 -2.24 17.17
C ARG A 26 -14.15 -3.55 17.34
N GLU A 27 -14.86 -4.67 17.25
CA GLU A 27 -14.25 -5.99 17.27
C GLU A 27 -13.20 -6.09 16.16
N TYR A 28 -13.55 -5.73 14.93
CA TYR A 28 -12.63 -5.73 13.78
C TYR A 28 -11.39 -4.84 14.00
N LEU A 29 -11.56 -3.63 14.54
CA LEU A 29 -10.47 -2.70 14.83
C LEU A 29 -9.50 -3.23 15.90
N ALA A 30 -9.97 -4.10 16.80
CA ALA A 30 -9.14 -4.76 17.81
C ALA A 30 -8.27 -5.90 17.25
N TYR A 31 -8.64 -6.50 16.10
CA TYR A 31 -7.85 -7.56 15.48
C TYR A 31 -6.59 -7.03 14.80
N PRO A 32 -5.48 -7.81 14.77
CA PRO A 32 -4.26 -7.43 14.07
C PRO A 32 -4.51 -7.39 12.56
N SER A 33 -4.71 -6.19 12.04
CA SER A 33 -4.97 -5.85 10.64
C SER A 33 -4.19 -4.59 10.29
N SER A 34 -3.96 -4.35 8.99
CA SER A 34 -3.21 -3.16 8.57
C SER A 34 -4.02 -1.88 8.87
N PRO A 35 -3.35 -0.73 9.11
CA PRO A 35 -4.04 0.55 9.28
C PRO A 35 -4.96 0.87 8.11
N ARG A 36 -4.55 0.50 6.89
CA ARG A 36 -5.32 0.65 5.66
C ARG A 36 -6.66 -0.09 5.70
N GLN A 37 -6.66 -1.37 6.05
CA GLN A 37 -7.87 -2.18 6.14
C GLN A 37 -8.82 -1.64 7.22
N ARG A 38 -8.27 -1.21 8.36
CA ARG A 38 -9.04 -0.58 9.44
C ARG A 38 -9.70 0.72 9.00
N LEU A 39 -8.98 1.59 8.29
CA LEU A 39 -9.54 2.82 7.72
C LEU A 39 -10.63 2.54 6.67
N GLN A 40 -10.47 1.51 5.84
CA GLN A 40 -11.52 1.09 4.89
C GLN A 40 -12.77 0.56 5.60
N ALA A 41 -12.61 -0.16 6.72
CA ALA A 41 -13.75 -0.62 7.54
C ALA A 41 -14.48 0.57 8.18
N ILE A 42 -13.74 1.58 8.66
CA ILE A 42 -14.29 2.85 9.15
C ILE A 42 -15.04 3.56 8.01
N ASP A 43 -14.43 3.76 6.84
CA ASP A 43 -15.11 4.40 5.70
C ASP A 43 -16.40 3.67 5.31
N LYS A 44 -16.39 2.34 5.25
CA LYS A 44 -17.59 1.54 4.94
C LYS A 44 -18.69 1.76 5.97
N PHE A 45 -18.35 1.82 7.25
CA PHE A 45 -19.31 2.10 8.32
C PHE A 45 -19.87 3.52 8.22
N LEU A 46 -19.02 4.53 8.03
CA LEU A 46 -19.43 5.92 7.87
C LEU A 46 -20.26 6.13 6.58
N GLY A 47 -19.91 5.43 5.51
CA GLY A 47 -20.68 5.35 4.27
C GLY A 47 -22.06 4.75 4.47
N TRP A 48 -22.13 3.71 5.29
CA TRP A 48 -23.39 3.11 5.69
C TRP A 48 -24.21 3.99 6.63
N LEU A 49 -23.60 4.81 7.50
CA LEU A 49 -24.34 5.78 8.32
C LEU A 49 -24.96 6.90 7.49
N GLY A 50 -24.32 7.33 6.40
CA GLY A 50 -24.85 8.38 5.52
C GLY A 50 -25.11 9.69 6.28
N ASN A 51 -26.29 10.29 6.10
CA ASN A 51 -26.66 11.58 6.72
C ASN A 51 -27.22 11.46 8.16
N GLU A 52 -27.40 10.24 8.69
CA GLU A 52 -27.91 10.02 10.05
C GLU A 52 -26.81 10.13 11.13
N ALA A 53 -25.70 10.78 10.78
CA ALA A 53 -24.50 10.90 11.60
C ALA A 53 -24.74 11.69 12.90
N GLU A 54 -25.61 12.71 12.87
CA GLU A 54 -25.90 13.55 14.04
C GLU A 54 -26.48 12.75 15.22
N ASP A 55 -27.40 11.81 14.96
CA ASP A 55 -27.99 10.94 15.98
C ASP A 55 -27.01 9.86 16.49
N CYS A 56 -25.85 9.74 15.85
CA CYS A 56 -24.83 8.73 16.11
C CYS A 56 -23.54 9.33 16.69
N GLU A 57 -23.59 10.56 17.23
CA GLU A 57 -22.43 11.30 17.76
C GLU A 57 -21.50 10.46 18.65
N PRO A 58 -21.98 9.68 19.66
CA PRO A 58 -21.09 8.91 20.53
C PRO A 58 -20.20 7.92 19.77
N TYR A 59 -20.74 7.28 18.73
CA TYR A 59 -20.01 6.34 17.88
C TYR A 59 -18.94 7.06 17.05
N LEU A 60 -19.28 8.24 16.52
CA LEU A 60 -18.37 9.04 15.71
C LEU A 60 -17.21 9.58 16.54
N LEU A 61 -17.47 10.02 17.77
CA LEU A 61 -16.43 10.47 18.69
C LEU A 61 -15.46 9.34 19.06
N GLU A 62 -15.96 8.12 19.27
CA GLU A 62 -15.11 6.96 19.51
C GLU A 62 -14.26 6.62 18.27
N LEU A 63 -14.84 6.59 17.07
CA LEU A 63 -14.07 6.41 15.83
C LEU A 63 -13.03 7.52 15.61
N GLY A 64 -13.38 8.75 15.99
CA GLY A 64 -12.50 9.91 15.94
C GLY A 64 -11.22 9.72 16.74
N GLN A 65 -11.23 8.91 17.80
CA GLN A 65 -10.04 8.58 18.59
C GLN A 65 -9.11 7.58 17.88
N HIS A 66 -9.63 6.77 16.96
CA HIS A 66 -8.85 5.77 16.24
C HIS A 66 -8.22 6.32 14.96
N VAL A 67 -8.93 7.21 14.25
CA VAL A 67 -8.50 7.71 12.93
C VAL A 67 -7.10 8.35 12.95
N PRO A 68 -6.72 9.22 13.92
CA PRO A 68 -5.40 9.84 13.95
C PRO A 68 -4.27 8.82 14.01
N ALA A 69 -4.31 7.88 14.95
CA ALA A 69 -3.28 6.85 15.09
C ALA A 69 -3.17 5.97 13.83
N LEU A 70 -4.31 5.60 13.22
CA LEU A 70 -4.31 4.80 11.99
C LEU A 70 -3.76 5.57 10.79
N LEU A 71 -4.02 6.87 10.68
CA LEU A 71 -3.45 7.72 9.63
C LEU A 71 -1.99 8.03 9.89
N ASP A 72 -1.55 8.13 11.14
CA ASP A 72 -0.14 8.28 11.51
C ASP A 72 0.67 7.06 11.08
N ASP A 73 0.13 5.86 11.25
CA ASP A 73 0.74 4.61 10.77
C ASP A 73 0.52 4.35 9.27
N LEU A 74 -0.38 5.11 8.62
CA LEU A 74 -0.57 5.04 7.18
C LEU A 74 0.60 5.78 6.51
N ASN A 75 1.62 5.00 6.16
CA ASN A 75 2.74 5.54 5.41
C ASN A 75 2.31 5.97 4.00
N GLU A 76 1.38 5.24 3.35
CA GLU A 76 1.16 5.37 1.90
C GLU A 76 -0.26 4.97 1.43
N VAL A 77 -0.70 5.58 0.32
CA VAL A 77 -2.04 5.38 -0.27
C VAL A 77 -2.01 4.21 -1.25
N GLY A 78 -1.93 2.97 -0.77
CA GLY A 78 -1.91 1.77 -1.63
C GLY A 78 -3.23 1.44 -2.37
N GLY A 79 -4.02 2.44 -2.77
CA GLY A 79 -5.27 2.29 -3.52
C GLY A 79 -5.62 3.53 -4.32
N ALA A 80 -6.64 3.43 -5.17
CA ALA A 80 -7.05 4.53 -6.07
C ALA A 80 -7.35 5.84 -5.30
N PRO A 81 -6.82 6.99 -5.75
CA PRO A 81 -6.96 8.26 -5.03
C PRO A 81 -8.41 8.72 -4.88
N GLU A 82 -9.31 8.35 -5.80
CA GLU A 82 -10.73 8.70 -5.74
C GLU A 82 -11.45 8.06 -4.56
N ALA A 83 -11.11 6.82 -4.21
CA ALA A 83 -11.70 6.14 -3.05
C ALA A 83 -11.31 6.82 -1.75
N TRP A 84 -10.03 7.19 -1.63
CA TRP A 84 -9.51 7.92 -0.47
C TRP A 84 -10.04 9.36 -0.41
N ARG A 85 -10.27 9.99 -1.57
CA ARG A 85 -10.89 11.32 -1.64
C ARG A 85 -12.31 11.29 -1.09
N ALA A 86 -13.12 10.30 -1.47
CA ALA A 86 -14.47 10.14 -0.94
C ALA A 86 -14.46 9.96 0.59
N PHE A 87 -13.50 9.18 1.11
CA PHE A 87 -13.31 9.04 2.56
C PHE A 87 -12.93 10.37 3.23
N TRP A 88 -11.96 11.10 2.68
CA TRP A 88 -11.55 12.42 3.20
C TRP A 88 -12.70 13.44 3.19
N GLU A 89 -13.46 13.52 2.09
CA GLU A 89 -14.64 14.38 1.98
C GLU A 89 -15.68 14.01 3.04
N ARG A 90 -15.89 12.71 3.29
CA ARG A 90 -16.79 12.21 4.33
C ARG A 90 -16.32 12.61 5.73
N LEU A 91 -15.04 12.47 6.05
CA LEU A 91 -14.49 12.88 7.35
C LEU A 91 -14.67 14.39 7.58
N ARG A 92 -14.45 15.22 6.55
CA ARG A 92 -14.68 16.68 6.63
C ARG A 92 -16.15 17.03 6.82
N ALA A 93 -17.04 16.37 6.09
CA ALA A 93 -18.48 16.56 6.25
C ALA A 93 -18.95 16.18 7.67
N LEU A 94 -18.42 15.07 8.21
CA LEU A 94 -18.70 14.64 9.58
C LEU A 94 -18.17 15.63 10.61
N GLN A 95 -16.98 16.18 10.44
CA GLN A 95 -16.47 17.23 11.34
C GLN A 95 -17.35 18.48 11.33
N ALA A 96 -17.94 18.84 10.18
CA ALA A 96 -18.87 19.97 10.10
C ALA A 96 -20.20 19.68 10.81
N GLN A 97 -20.69 18.45 10.76
CA GLN A 97 -21.92 18.00 11.43
C GLN A 97 -21.73 17.76 12.93
N VAL A 98 -20.55 17.26 13.32
CA VAL A 98 -20.17 16.96 14.71
C VAL A 98 -18.89 17.74 15.05
N PRO A 99 -19.01 19.04 15.41
CA PRO A 99 -17.86 19.91 15.68
C PRO A 99 -16.94 19.40 16.79
N ALA A 100 -17.45 18.57 17.70
CA ALA A 100 -16.66 17.95 18.76
C ALA A 100 -15.51 17.08 18.23
N LEU A 101 -15.61 16.52 17.01
CA LEU A 101 -14.51 15.79 16.35
C LEU A 101 -13.25 16.66 16.20
N ALA A 102 -13.41 17.96 15.91
CA ALA A 102 -12.28 18.87 15.76
C ALA A 102 -11.49 19.10 17.06
N THR A 103 -12.05 18.72 18.21
CA THR A 103 -11.38 18.84 19.52
C THR A 103 -10.66 17.55 19.94
N ILE A 104 -10.84 16.45 19.20
CA ILE A 104 -10.12 15.20 19.43
C ILE A 104 -8.64 15.42 19.10
N ALA A 105 -7.76 14.97 20.00
CA ALA A 105 -6.32 15.10 19.85
C ALA A 105 -5.85 14.42 18.54
N GLY A 106 -5.09 15.17 17.72
CA GLY A 106 -4.54 14.69 16.45
C GLY A 106 -5.51 14.68 15.27
N TRP A 107 -6.79 15.00 15.47
CA TRP A 107 -7.78 14.98 14.39
C TRP A 107 -7.48 15.98 13.26
N PRO A 108 -7.25 17.28 13.53
CA PRO A 108 -6.91 18.25 12.47
C PRO A 108 -5.64 17.85 11.69
N GLU A 109 -4.63 17.35 12.40
CA GLU A 109 -3.38 16.86 11.82
C GLU A 109 -3.62 15.64 10.92
N ALA A 110 -4.45 14.70 11.36
CA ALA A 110 -4.79 13.50 10.59
C ALA A 110 -5.55 13.83 9.30
N ILE A 111 -6.51 14.75 9.34
CA ILE A 111 -7.23 15.21 8.14
C ILE A 111 -6.27 15.89 7.15
N SER A 112 -5.36 16.72 7.67
CA SER A 112 -4.34 17.38 6.86
C SER A 112 -3.33 16.39 6.27
N LYS A 113 -2.95 15.35 7.03
CA LYS A 113 -2.08 14.27 6.55
C LYS A 113 -2.75 13.48 5.41
N LEU A 114 -4.02 13.09 5.57
CA LEU A 114 -4.76 12.40 4.52
C LEU A 114 -4.90 13.27 3.26
N GLN A 115 -5.13 14.58 3.42
CA GLN A 115 -5.12 15.53 2.31
C GLN A 115 -3.77 15.54 1.58
N ALA A 116 -2.66 15.64 2.31
CA ALA A 116 -1.32 15.64 1.71
C ALA A 116 -1.03 14.33 0.95
N LEU A 117 -1.39 13.19 1.53
CA LEU A 117 -1.30 11.88 0.91
C LEU A 117 -2.13 11.79 -0.39
N LEU A 118 -3.34 12.35 -0.39
CA LEU A 118 -4.20 12.42 -1.57
C LEU A 118 -3.62 13.32 -2.67
N VAL A 119 -3.09 14.49 -2.31
CA VAL A 119 -2.43 15.38 -3.28
C VAL A 119 -1.24 14.66 -3.91
N ALA A 120 -0.44 13.94 -3.13
CA ALA A 120 0.65 13.12 -3.67
C ALA A 120 0.14 12.03 -4.64
N ALA A 121 -0.92 11.32 -4.28
CA ALA A 121 -1.49 10.26 -5.12
C ALA A 121 -2.07 10.79 -6.45
N PHE A 122 -2.78 11.93 -6.45
CA PHE A 122 -3.23 12.58 -7.69
C PHE A 122 -2.08 13.19 -8.48
N ALA A 123 -1.02 13.66 -7.81
CA ALA A 123 0.16 14.14 -8.51
C ALA A 123 0.84 13.00 -9.29
N CYS A 124 0.85 11.77 -8.75
CA CYS A 124 1.33 10.57 -9.46
C CYS A 124 0.52 10.23 -10.71
N THR A 125 -0.79 10.54 -10.77
CA THR A 125 -1.60 10.37 -11.99
C THR A 125 -1.43 11.52 -12.99
N GLY A 126 -0.81 12.62 -12.58
CA GLY A 126 -0.76 13.86 -13.36
C GLY A 126 -2.05 14.68 -13.28
N ASP A 127 -2.99 14.35 -12.38
CA ASP A 127 -4.21 15.13 -12.18
C ASP A 127 -3.94 16.35 -11.28
N VAL A 128 -3.29 17.36 -11.87
CA VAL A 128 -2.97 18.62 -11.20
C VAL A 128 -4.23 19.38 -10.78
N ALA A 129 -5.33 19.23 -11.52
CA ALA A 129 -6.59 19.89 -11.16
C ALA A 129 -7.14 19.33 -9.85
N ALA A 130 -7.14 18.01 -9.66
CA ALA A 130 -7.50 17.38 -8.40
C ALA A 130 -6.55 17.78 -7.26
N CYS A 131 -5.23 17.87 -7.52
CA CYS A 131 -4.26 18.35 -6.54
C CYS A 131 -4.62 19.75 -6.03
N VAL A 132 -4.89 20.69 -6.96
CA VAL A 132 -5.25 22.07 -6.63
C VAL A 132 -6.58 22.14 -5.89
N ALA A 133 -7.60 21.39 -6.32
CA ALA A 133 -8.91 21.35 -5.67
C ALA A 133 -8.84 20.75 -4.25
N LEU A 134 -7.90 19.83 -3.99
CA LEU A 134 -7.66 19.31 -2.66
C LEU A 134 -7.00 20.36 -1.77
N ILE A 135 -5.99 21.08 -2.27
CA ILE A 135 -5.26 22.11 -1.51
C ILE A 135 -6.19 23.30 -1.19
N ASP A 136 -6.92 23.78 -2.20
CA ASP A 136 -7.91 24.84 -2.06
C ASP A 136 -9.26 24.37 -2.66
N PRO A 137 -10.21 23.94 -1.79
CA PRO A 137 -11.54 23.50 -2.19
C PRO A 137 -12.35 24.53 -2.98
N GLY A 138 -12.02 25.82 -2.91
CA GLY A 138 -12.64 26.86 -3.71
C GLY A 138 -12.46 26.66 -5.22
N PHE A 139 -11.48 25.86 -5.62
CA PHE A 139 -11.20 25.52 -7.03
C PHE A 139 -11.81 24.19 -7.48
N ALA A 140 -12.58 23.49 -6.65
CA ALA A 140 -13.19 22.22 -7.02
C ALA A 140 -14.13 22.32 -8.23
N ASP A 141 -15.00 23.34 -8.27
CA ASP A 141 -15.95 23.56 -9.37
C ASP A 141 -15.43 24.49 -10.46
N LYS A 142 -14.49 25.37 -10.10
CA LYS A 142 -13.96 26.41 -10.97
C LYS A 142 -12.45 26.48 -10.87
N PRO A 143 -11.71 25.63 -11.61
CA PRO A 143 -10.26 25.65 -11.58
C PRO A 143 -9.72 27.02 -12.03
N PRO A 144 -8.59 27.47 -11.47
CA PRO A 144 -7.99 28.74 -11.86
C PRO A 144 -7.53 28.71 -13.32
N ALA A 145 -7.62 29.86 -14.01
CA ALA A 145 -7.38 29.95 -15.45
C ALA A 145 -5.98 29.47 -15.87
N TRP A 146 -4.98 29.58 -15.00
CA TRP A 146 -3.62 29.13 -15.28
C TRP A 146 -3.50 27.60 -15.41
N LEU A 147 -4.40 26.81 -14.82
CA LEU A 147 -4.40 25.35 -15.00
C LEU A 147 -4.71 24.94 -16.43
N GLN A 148 -5.58 25.69 -17.11
CA GLN A 148 -5.92 25.44 -18.52
C GLN A 148 -4.76 25.77 -19.48
N GLN A 149 -3.73 26.46 -18.98
CA GLN A 149 -2.54 26.84 -19.74
C GLN A 149 -1.37 25.87 -19.54
N LEU A 150 -1.56 24.80 -18.74
CA LEU A 150 -0.55 23.77 -18.60
C LEU A 150 -0.43 22.98 -19.90
N GLU A 151 0.79 22.81 -20.38
CA GLU A 151 1.04 22.01 -21.57
C GLU A 151 0.86 20.54 -21.20
N ALA A 152 0.10 19.80 -22.01
CA ALA A 152 -0.05 18.37 -21.84
C ALA A 152 1.32 17.71 -22.06
N GLU A 153 1.95 17.27 -20.99
CA GLU A 153 3.16 16.45 -21.06
C GLU A 153 2.78 15.03 -21.55
N PRO A 154 3.64 14.35 -22.33
CA PRO A 154 3.42 12.96 -22.67
C PRO A 154 3.31 12.08 -21.41
N LEU A 155 2.54 10.99 -21.52
CA LEU A 155 2.44 9.94 -20.49
C LEU A 155 3.85 9.57 -20.02
N GLY A 156 4.17 9.83 -18.75
CA GLY A 156 5.47 9.52 -18.15
C GLY A 156 6.23 10.68 -17.49
N ALA A 157 5.72 11.93 -17.55
CA ALA A 157 6.32 13.06 -16.83
C ALA A 157 5.40 13.81 -15.84
N PRO A 158 4.66 13.12 -14.92
CA PRO A 158 3.81 13.82 -13.93
C PRO A 158 4.56 14.88 -13.10
N LEU A 159 5.82 14.61 -12.76
CA LEU A 159 6.65 15.56 -12.01
C LEU A 159 6.96 16.85 -12.78
N ALA A 160 7.10 16.77 -14.11
CA ALA A 160 7.31 17.95 -14.95
C ALA A 160 6.05 18.82 -14.97
N LEU A 161 4.89 18.20 -15.17
CA LEU A 161 3.59 18.88 -15.13
C LEU A 161 3.33 19.54 -13.76
N LEU A 162 3.66 18.84 -12.68
CA LEU A 162 3.57 19.37 -11.31
C LEU A 162 4.49 20.58 -11.09
N ASN A 163 5.71 20.54 -11.65
CA ASN A 163 6.64 21.67 -11.58
C ASN A 163 6.15 22.89 -12.38
N GLN A 164 5.55 22.67 -13.57
CA GLN A 164 4.90 23.74 -14.33
C GLN A 164 3.77 24.39 -13.51
N ALA A 165 2.92 23.56 -12.89
CA ALA A 165 1.82 24.01 -12.06
C ALA A 165 2.30 24.83 -10.86
N ARG A 166 3.31 24.34 -10.13
CA ARG A 166 3.95 25.05 -9.03
C ARG A 166 4.49 26.41 -9.47
N ALA A 167 5.21 26.47 -10.60
CA ALA A 167 5.79 27.72 -11.11
C ALA A 167 4.71 28.76 -11.46
N ARG A 168 3.59 28.32 -12.03
CA ARG A 168 2.44 29.19 -12.32
C ARG A 168 1.73 29.65 -11.05
N ALA A 169 1.52 28.74 -10.10
CA ALA A 169 0.90 29.02 -8.82
C ALA A 169 1.72 30.02 -7.99
N GLN A 170 3.05 29.99 -8.05
CA GLN A 170 3.94 30.84 -7.25
C GLN A 170 3.61 32.34 -7.29
N ALA A 171 3.11 32.83 -8.43
CA ALA A 171 2.78 34.25 -8.62
C ALA A 171 1.34 34.62 -8.19
N GLN A 172 0.42 33.67 -8.16
CA GLN A 172 -1.02 33.93 -7.98
C GLN A 172 -1.59 33.31 -6.70
N HIS A 173 -1.02 32.18 -6.28
CA HIS A 173 -1.47 31.29 -5.21
C HIS A 173 -0.24 30.67 -4.51
N PRO A 174 0.52 31.44 -3.71
CA PRO A 174 1.74 30.98 -3.07
C PRO A 174 1.53 29.76 -2.16
N GLU A 175 0.38 29.64 -1.51
CA GLU A 175 -0.03 28.50 -0.69
C GLU A 175 -0.13 27.20 -1.50
N ILE A 176 -0.67 27.26 -2.73
CA ILE A 176 -0.71 26.12 -3.65
C ILE A 176 0.71 25.76 -4.07
N ALA A 177 1.54 26.75 -4.42
CA ALA A 177 2.92 26.50 -4.82
C ALA A 177 3.73 25.84 -3.71
N GLU A 178 3.55 26.26 -2.46
CA GLU A 178 4.20 25.66 -1.29
C GLU A 178 3.76 24.21 -1.07
N ALA A 179 2.45 23.93 -1.12
CA ALA A 179 1.92 22.58 -0.98
C ALA A 179 2.43 21.64 -2.09
N LEU A 180 2.41 22.10 -3.35
CA LEU A 180 2.96 21.34 -4.48
C LEU A 180 4.47 21.12 -4.33
N GLN A 181 5.22 22.11 -3.83
CA GLN A 181 6.65 21.95 -3.53
C GLN A 181 6.90 20.91 -2.44
N GLY A 182 6.05 20.84 -1.42
CA GLY A 182 6.10 19.82 -0.37
C GLY A 182 5.94 18.41 -0.94
N VAL A 183 4.96 18.19 -1.81
CA VAL A 183 4.76 16.92 -2.52
C VAL A 183 5.97 16.57 -3.40
N MET A 184 6.46 17.54 -4.17
CA MET A 184 7.65 17.35 -5.01
C MET A 184 8.91 17.00 -4.21
N ALA A 185 9.04 17.49 -2.97
CA ALA A 185 10.19 17.19 -2.11
C ALA A 185 10.16 15.76 -1.57
N GLN A 186 9.00 15.13 -1.51
CA GLN A 186 8.83 13.73 -1.05
C GLN A 186 9.01 12.73 -2.21
N TRP A 187 8.82 13.16 -3.45
CA TRP A 187 8.99 12.35 -4.66
C TRP A 187 10.34 11.60 -4.78
N PRO A 188 11.51 12.22 -4.44
CA PRO A 188 12.82 11.57 -4.55
C PRO A 188 13.08 10.50 -3.48
N ALA A 189 12.26 10.40 -2.42
CA ALA A 189 12.41 9.37 -1.40
C ALA A 189 12.12 7.95 -1.95
N MET A 190 11.48 7.86 -3.12
CA MET A 190 11.30 6.62 -3.89
C MET A 190 12.59 6.10 -4.58
N ALA A 191 13.76 6.59 -4.16
CA ALA A 191 15.05 6.19 -4.73
C ALA A 191 15.39 4.75 -4.34
N ALA A 192 15.60 3.93 -5.37
CA ALA A 192 15.99 2.53 -5.29
C ALA A 192 17.12 2.29 -4.28
N ASP A 193 16.82 1.55 -3.22
CA ASP A 193 17.83 0.84 -2.48
C ASP A 193 18.21 -0.40 -3.32
N ASN A 194 19.46 -0.43 -3.80
CA ASN A 194 19.94 -1.45 -4.73
C ASN A 194 19.89 -2.87 -4.13
N ASP A 195 19.76 -2.99 -2.81
CA ASP A 195 19.75 -4.27 -2.10
C ASP A 195 18.32 -4.79 -1.82
N CYS A 196 17.28 -4.09 -2.30
CA CYS A 196 15.90 -4.52 -2.13
C CYS A 196 15.05 -4.31 -3.38
N VAL A 197 13.94 -5.04 -3.45
CA VAL A 197 12.94 -4.90 -4.50
C VAL A 197 11.57 -4.73 -3.88
N ALA A 198 10.78 -3.84 -4.48
CA ALA A 198 9.39 -3.65 -4.14
C ALA A 198 8.53 -4.79 -4.71
N VAL A 199 7.66 -5.36 -3.88
CA VAL A 199 6.76 -6.45 -4.22
C VAL A 199 5.34 -6.05 -3.81
N PRO A 200 4.41 -5.91 -4.77
CA PRO A 200 3.01 -5.68 -4.43
C PRO A 200 2.39 -7.00 -3.98
N VAL A 201 1.86 -7.00 -2.76
CA VAL A 201 1.15 -8.16 -2.18
C VAL A 201 -0.27 -7.78 -1.85
N ILE A 202 -1.17 -8.77 -1.83
CA ILE A 202 -2.56 -8.58 -1.41
C ILE A 202 -2.66 -8.97 0.06
N GLU A 203 -3.08 -8.01 0.89
CA GLU A 203 -3.40 -8.25 2.29
C GLU A 203 -4.75 -8.97 2.39
N ARG A 204 -4.80 -10.01 3.22
CA ARG A 204 -6.05 -10.68 3.57
C ARG A 204 -6.33 -10.45 5.04
N ALA A 205 -7.46 -9.81 5.33
CA ALA A 205 -7.96 -9.77 6.70
C ALA A 205 -8.44 -11.17 7.09
N LEU A 206 -8.50 -11.47 8.39
CA LEU A 206 -9.28 -12.62 8.84
C LEU A 206 -10.77 -12.30 8.61
N PRO A 207 -11.58 -13.26 8.10
CA PRO A 207 -13.00 -13.03 7.80
C PRO A 207 -13.80 -12.88 9.10
N LEU A 208 -13.81 -11.66 9.62
CA LEU A 208 -14.56 -11.26 10.81
C LEU A 208 -15.55 -10.19 10.36
N HIS A 209 -16.70 -10.67 9.87
CA HIS A 209 -17.94 -9.90 9.65
C HIS A 209 -17.92 -8.76 8.61
N PHE A 210 -16.77 -8.37 8.06
CA PHE A 210 -16.67 -7.41 6.97
C PHE A 210 -16.32 -8.12 5.66
N GLU A 211 -17.09 -7.85 4.59
CA GLU A 211 -16.73 -8.31 3.24
C GLU A 211 -15.31 -7.85 2.90
N GLU A 212 -14.44 -8.81 2.62
CA GLU A 212 -13.07 -8.57 2.23
C GLU A 212 -13.05 -7.90 0.85
N ARG A 213 -12.60 -6.65 0.80
CA ARG A 213 -11.99 -6.15 -0.43
C ARG A 213 -10.50 -6.44 -0.34
N PRO A 214 -9.91 -7.12 -1.33
CA PRO A 214 -8.46 -7.27 -1.37
C PRO A 214 -7.85 -5.88 -1.38
N SER A 215 -6.98 -5.60 -0.41
CA SER A 215 -6.20 -4.38 -0.37
C SER A 215 -4.78 -4.73 -0.73
N GLY A 216 -4.26 -4.12 -1.79
CA GLY A 216 -2.85 -4.26 -2.10
C GLY A 216 -1.99 -3.45 -1.13
N THR A 217 -0.73 -3.86 -1.00
CA THR A 217 0.30 -3.19 -0.19
C THR A 217 1.67 -3.45 -0.81
N LEU A 218 2.54 -2.44 -0.75
CA LEU A 218 3.90 -2.57 -1.28
C LEU A 218 4.82 -3.01 -0.15
N ARG A 219 5.64 -4.03 -0.42
CA ARG A 219 6.62 -4.57 0.53
C ARG A 219 8.00 -4.51 -0.08
N ARG A 220 9.02 -4.30 0.74
CA ARG A 220 10.42 -4.40 0.33
C ARG A 220 10.97 -5.76 0.73
N VAL A 221 11.54 -6.43 -0.25
CA VAL A 221 12.20 -7.72 -0.08
C VAL A 221 13.69 -7.54 -0.26
N ALA A 222 14.47 -8.02 0.69
CA ALA A 222 15.92 -8.07 0.60
C ALA A 222 16.41 -9.48 0.88
N VAL A 223 17.45 -9.91 0.17
CA VAL A 223 18.12 -11.19 0.37
C VAL A 223 19.59 -10.94 0.62
N ARG A 224 20.14 -11.57 1.67
CA ARG A 224 21.57 -11.47 2.00
C ARG A 224 22.15 -12.86 2.20
N ILE A 225 23.26 -13.13 1.52
CA ILE A 225 24.07 -14.32 1.77
C ILE A 225 25.06 -13.98 2.88
N LEU A 226 25.11 -14.84 3.91
CA LEU A 226 25.93 -14.64 5.09
C LEU A 226 27.20 -15.50 5.05
N ALA A 227 27.08 -16.72 4.52
CA ALA A 227 28.18 -17.67 4.42
C ALA A 227 27.90 -18.74 3.37
N THR A 228 28.92 -19.53 3.04
CA THR A 228 28.73 -20.84 2.41
C THR A 228 28.20 -21.81 3.46
N ALA A 229 27.13 -22.54 3.12
CA ALA A 229 26.54 -23.55 4.00
C ALA A 229 27.49 -24.76 4.14
N LYS A 230 27.48 -25.36 5.33
CA LYS A 230 28.20 -26.62 5.59
C LYS A 230 27.37 -27.85 5.20
N ALA A 231 26.05 -27.68 5.11
CA ALA A 231 25.12 -28.71 4.69
C ALA A 231 25.10 -28.89 3.16
N ALA A 232 24.47 -29.99 2.72
CA ALA A 232 24.25 -30.28 1.30
C ALA A 232 22.98 -29.57 0.75
N SER A 233 22.60 -28.44 1.33
CA SER A 233 21.42 -27.64 0.98
C SER A 233 21.59 -26.20 1.45
N ASP A 234 20.92 -25.26 0.77
CA ASP A 234 20.85 -23.87 1.21
C ASP A 234 20.04 -23.74 2.52
N GLU A 235 20.52 -22.89 3.43
CA GLU A 235 19.92 -22.61 4.73
C GLU A 235 19.52 -21.13 4.78
N VAL A 236 18.26 -20.84 4.45
CA VAL A 236 17.78 -19.46 4.34
C VAL A 236 16.71 -19.17 5.39
N ASP A 237 17.04 -18.27 6.31
CA ASP A 237 16.11 -17.81 7.33
C ASP A 237 15.13 -16.80 6.73
N PHE A 238 13.83 -17.06 6.88
CA PHE A 238 12.78 -16.17 6.42
C PHE A 238 12.22 -15.36 7.60
N ASN A 239 12.53 -14.07 7.63
CA ASN A 239 12.04 -13.20 8.70
C ASN A 239 10.75 -12.48 8.28
N ALA A 240 9.60 -13.16 8.40
CA ALA A 240 8.28 -12.55 8.26
C ALA A 240 7.22 -13.29 9.11
N HIS A 241 6.14 -12.61 9.50
CA HIS A 241 4.95 -13.30 10.01
C HIS A 241 3.99 -13.57 8.84
N VAL A 242 3.98 -14.81 8.33
CA VAL A 242 3.07 -15.25 7.26
C VAL A 242 1.87 -15.99 7.86
N ALA A 243 0.67 -15.59 7.44
CA ALA A 243 -0.59 -16.25 7.78
C ALA A 243 -0.64 -17.69 7.29
N GLY A 244 -1.02 -18.65 8.15
CA GLY A 244 -1.16 -20.06 7.76
C GLY A 244 0.14 -20.86 7.70
N ALA A 245 1.29 -20.25 8.02
CA ALA A 245 2.56 -20.97 8.23
C ALA A 245 2.67 -21.61 9.63
N ALA A 246 1.64 -21.48 10.47
CA ALA A 246 1.50 -22.34 11.64
C ALA A 246 1.17 -23.76 11.15
N ALA A 247 2.19 -24.63 11.17
CA ALA A 247 2.13 -26.08 11.02
C ALA A 247 2.15 -26.69 9.60
N SER A 248 2.95 -26.16 8.67
CA SER A 248 3.32 -26.90 7.45
C SER A 248 4.84 -27.02 7.32
N PHE A 249 5.31 -28.25 7.05
CA PHE A 249 6.70 -28.67 6.87
C PHE A 249 7.46 -27.98 5.71
N PHE A 250 6.89 -26.95 5.10
CA PHE A 250 7.40 -26.26 3.92
C PHE A 250 7.77 -24.82 4.29
N SER A 251 9.06 -24.51 4.22
CA SER A 251 9.52 -23.12 4.36
C SER A 251 9.05 -22.33 3.14
N PRO A 252 8.42 -21.15 3.31
CA PRO A 252 8.00 -20.30 2.18
C PRO A 252 9.16 -19.89 1.26
N ALA A 253 10.42 -20.07 1.69
CA ALA A 253 11.60 -19.84 0.88
C ALA A 253 11.99 -21.02 -0.04
N GLN A 254 11.51 -22.25 0.18
CA GLN A 254 12.02 -23.42 -0.54
C GLN A 254 11.82 -23.34 -2.06
N ALA A 255 10.60 -23.03 -2.51
CA ALA A 255 10.28 -22.92 -3.94
C ALA A 255 11.11 -21.83 -4.64
N PRO A 256 11.14 -20.57 -4.18
CA PRO A 256 11.91 -19.53 -4.86
C PRO A 256 13.43 -19.77 -4.82
N ILE A 257 13.95 -20.36 -3.73
CA ILE A 257 15.38 -20.73 -3.67
C ILE A 257 15.69 -21.87 -4.65
N GLY A 258 14.83 -22.90 -4.72
CA GLY A 258 14.97 -23.99 -5.68
C GLY A 258 15.00 -23.49 -7.13
N ALA A 259 14.11 -22.59 -7.50
CA ALA A 259 14.10 -21.96 -8.82
C ALA A 259 15.40 -21.19 -9.10
N ALA A 260 15.89 -20.40 -8.15
CA ALA A 260 17.17 -19.71 -8.29
C ALA A 260 18.35 -20.68 -8.43
N ARG A 261 18.30 -21.84 -7.77
CA ARG A 261 19.31 -22.91 -7.90
C ARG A 261 19.30 -23.56 -9.26
N CYS A 262 18.13 -23.82 -9.85
CA CYS A 262 18.02 -24.29 -11.23
C CYS A 262 18.74 -23.32 -12.19
N LEU A 263 18.43 -22.03 -12.09
CA LEU A 263 19.07 -21.01 -12.92
C LEU A 263 20.59 -20.93 -12.68
N LEU A 264 21.05 -20.94 -11.42
CA LEU A 264 22.49 -20.95 -11.08
C LEU A 264 23.21 -22.19 -11.65
N ALA A 265 22.57 -23.36 -11.63
CA ALA A 265 23.17 -24.58 -12.15
C ALA A 265 23.33 -24.54 -13.67
N GLU A 266 22.38 -23.91 -14.37
CA GLU A 266 22.42 -23.72 -15.82
C GLU A 266 23.45 -22.69 -16.25
N THR A 267 23.50 -21.52 -15.59
CA THR A 267 24.36 -20.39 -16.00
C THR A 267 25.75 -20.43 -15.37
N HIS A 268 25.88 -20.98 -14.16
CA HIS A 268 27.13 -21.07 -13.40
C HIS A 268 27.35 -22.48 -12.81
N PRO A 269 27.66 -23.50 -13.64
CA PRO A 269 27.75 -24.90 -13.19
C PRO A 269 28.72 -25.17 -12.02
N ARG A 270 29.72 -24.31 -11.82
CA ARG A 270 30.66 -24.39 -10.68
C ARG A 270 29.99 -24.13 -9.33
N LEU A 271 28.89 -23.38 -9.32
CA LEU A 271 28.13 -23.04 -8.13
C LEU A 271 27.02 -24.06 -7.83
N ALA A 272 26.72 -24.98 -8.75
CA ALA A 272 25.66 -25.98 -8.61
C ALA A 272 25.82 -26.89 -7.37
N GLN A 273 27.05 -27.08 -6.89
CA GLN A 273 27.38 -27.91 -5.72
C GLN A 273 27.81 -27.09 -4.50
N THR A 274 27.77 -25.76 -4.59
CA THR A 274 28.05 -24.85 -3.47
C THR A 274 26.73 -24.39 -2.90
N PHE A 275 26.51 -24.54 -1.59
CA PHE A 275 25.29 -24.12 -0.91
C PHE A 275 25.56 -22.91 -0.01
N PHE A 276 24.52 -22.17 0.34
CA PHE A 276 24.65 -20.89 1.04
C PHE A 276 23.74 -20.80 2.25
N THR A 277 24.25 -20.13 3.28
CA THR A 277 23.45 -19.69 4.42
C THR A 277 23.09 -18.22 4.21
N GLY A 278 21.82 -17.88 4.33
CA GLY A 278 21.34 -16.53 4.03
C GLY A 278 20.12 -16.12 4.84
N ARG A 279 19.65 -14.89 4.61
CA ARG A 279 18.45 -14.34 5.22
C ARG A 279 17.61 -13.61 4.18
N ILE A 280 16.31 -13.85 4.22
CA ILE A 280 15.29 -13.07 3.51
C ILE A 280 14.59 -12.16 4.51
N VAL A 281 14.52 -10.86 4.19
CA VAL A 281 13.83 -9.86 5.00
C VAL A 281 12.69 -9.27 4.17
N LEU A 282 11.48 -9.33 4.72
CA LEU A 282 10.33 -8.55 4.26
C LEU A 282 10.12 -7.40 5.26
N ASP A 283 9.96 -6.17 4.78
CA ASP A 283 9.53 -5.08 5.65
C ASP A 283 8.09 -5.29 6.17
N ALA A 284 7.77 -4.63 7.30
CA ALA A 284 6.44 -4.66 7.92
C ALA A 284 5.88 -6.07 8.20
N ALA A 285 6.60 -6.82 9.04
CA ALA A 285 6.27 -8.20 9.41
C ALA A 285 4.86 -8.40 10.01
N HIS A 286 4.14 -7.37 10.44
CA HIS A 286 2.87 -7.50 11.18
C HIS A 286 1.63 -7.80 10.31
N ALA A 287 1.72 -7.69 8.99
CA ALA A 287 0.57 -7.83 8.11
C ALA A 287 0.52 -9.21 7.43
N TRP A 288 -0.61 -9.88 7.65
CA TRP A 288 -0.94 -11.20 7.12
C TRP A 288 -1.17 -11.08 5.60
N HIS A 289 -0.33 -11.74 4.81
CA HIS A 289 -0.51 -11.83 3.35
C HIS A 289 -0.48 -13.30 2.92
N ALA A 290 -1.18 -13.58 1.82
CA ALA A 290 -1.31 -14.93 1.27
C ALA A 290 -0.78 -14.99 -0.17
N GLY A 291 -0.17 -16.13 -0.52
CA GLY A 291 0.22 -16.48 -1.89
C GLY A 291 1.69 -16.25 -2.22
N GLY A 292 2.14 -16.82 -3.35
CA GLY A 292 3.54 -16.79 -3.80
C GLY A 292 3.94 -15.53 -4.56
N SER A 293 3.30 -14.38 -4.31
CA SER A 293 3.53 -13.14 -5.10
C SER A 293 4.97 -12.62 -5.03
N ALA A 294 5.69 -12.96 -3.94
CA ALA A 294 7.08 -12.56 -3.72
C ALA A 294 8.08 -13.59 -4.27
N ASN A 295 7.66 -14.78 -4.71
CA ASN A 295 8.57 -15.87 -5.03
C ASN A 295 9.51 -15.50 -6.19
N LEU A 296 8.98 -14.88 -7.24
CA LEU A 296 9.80 -14.39 -8.35
C LEU A 296 10.87 -13.38 -7.90
N ALA A 297 10.50 -12.44 -7.03
CA ALA A 297 11.43 -11.44 -6.51
C ALA A 297 12.50 -12.07 -5.62
N ILE A 298 12.12 -12.98 -4.72
CA ILE A 298 13.04 -13.70 -3.83
C ILE A 298 14.04 -14.53 -4.64
N ALA A 299 13.58 -15.26 -5.65
CA ALA A 299 14.46 -16.06 -6.51
C ALA A 299 15.50 -15.20 -7.24
N GLY A 300 15.05 -14.09 -7.85
CA GLY A 300 15.93 -13.16 -8.54
C GLY A 300 16.94 -12.49 -7.59
N LEU A 301 16.51 -12.06 -6.41
CA LEU A 301 17.39 -11.48 -5.39
C LEU A 301 18.41 -12.49 -4.87
N PHE A 302 17.99 -13.73 -4.62
CA PHE A 302 18.91 -14.79 -4.17
C PHE A 302 19.97 -15.10 -5.23
N TYR A 303 19.56 -15.24 -6.50
CA TYR A 303 20.49 -15.41 -7.62
C TYR A 303 21.54 -14.29 -7.66
N CYS A 304 21.09 -13.03 -7.62
CA CYS A 304 21.99 -11.86 -7.63
C CYS A 304 22.94 -11.87 -6.42
N ALA A 305 22.41 -12.15 -5.22
CA ALA A 305 23.18 -12.15 -3.98
C ALA A 305 24.26 -13.26 -3.96
N VAL A 306 24.00 -14.43 -4.55
CA VAL A 306 24.99 -15.51 -4.69
C VAL A 306 26.13 -15.10 -5.63
N LEU A 307 25.81 -14.49 -6.77
CA LEU A 307 26.83 -14.05 -7.72
C LEU A 307 27.74 -12.98 -7.12
N GLN A 308 27.15 -12.04 -6.38
CA GLN A 308 27.89 -11.01 -5.66
C GLN A 308 28.73 -11.60 -4.53
N PHE A 309 28.16 -12.47 -3.70
CA PHE A 309 28.87 -13.09 -2.56
C PHE A 309 30.06 -13.95 -3.00
N THR A 310 29.95 -14.62 -4.15
CA THR A 310 31.02 -15.46 -4.70
C THR A 310 31.97 -14.73 -5.65
N ASP A 311 31.85 -13.40 -5.75
CA ASP A 311 32.65 -12.54 -6.61
C ASP A 311 32.70 -13.04 -8.07
N GLN A 312 31.55 -13.43 -8.62
CA GLN A 312 31.48 -13.79 -10.03
C GLN A 312 31.78 -12.56 -10.89
N ARG A 313 32.43 -12.80 -12.04
CA ARG A 313 32.75 -11.75 -13.00
C ARG A 313 31.51 -11.11 -13.60
N GLU A 314 30.47 -11.90 -13.83
CA GLU A 314 29.15 -11.43 -14.28
C GLU A 314 28.25 -11.33 -13.06
N GLN A 315 27.78 -10.11 -12.79
CA GLN A 315 26.89 -9.80 -11.68
C GLN A 315 25.65 -9.12 -12.23
N PHE A 316 24.51 -9.43 -11.63
CA PHE A 316 23.22 -8.86 -12.00
C PHE A 316 22.63 -8.16 -10.79
N HIS A 317 21.83 -7.14 -11.06
CA HIS A 317 21.07 -6.42 -10.05
C HIS A 317 19.65 -6.24 -10.56
N LEU A 318 18.67 -6.42 -9.67
CA LEU A 318 17.31 -6.04 -9.98
C LEU A 318 17.19 -4.53 -9.89
N VAL A 319 16.48 -3.94 -10.86
CA VAL A 319 16.28 -2.49 -10.90
C VAL A 319 15.29 -2.11 -9.79
N GLY A 320 15.76 -1.49 -8.70
CA GLY A 320 14.91 -1.13 -7.56
C GLY A 320 13.80 -0.11 -7.84
N LYS A 321 13.74 0.44 -9.07
CA LYS A 321 12.62 1.26 -9.56
C LYS A 321 11.46 0.43 -10.14
N VAL A 322 11.62 -0.88 -10.24
CA VAL A 322 10.63 -1.79 -10.80
C VAL A 322 10.09 -2.67 -9.68
N ALA A 323 8.78 -2.65 -9.48
CA ALA A 323 8.12 -3.58 -8.60
C ALA A 323 7.93 -4.94 -9.30
N ILE A 324 8.18 -6.03 -8.57
CA ILE A 324 8.12 -7.39 -9.11
C ILE A 324 7.04 -8.19 -8.38
N THR A 325 6.15 -8.84 -9.13
CA THR A 325 5.22 -9.83 -8.59
C THR A 325 5.24 -11.06 -9.49
N GLY A 326 5.12 -12.23 -8.88
CA GLY A 326 5.00 -13.47 -9.63
C GLY A 326 5.29 -14.67 -8.75
N ASP A 327 4.69 -15.79 -9.12
CA ASP A 327 4.99 -17.09 -8.53
C ASP A 327 5.84 -17.92 -9.50
N LEU A 328 6.49 -18.95 -8.98
CA LEU A 328 7.40 -19.82 -9.71
C LEU A 328 7.01 -21.28 -9.51
N ASP A 329 7.15 -22.08 -10.57
CA ASP A 329 7.07 -23.52 -10.45
C ASP A 329 8.40 -24.14 -9.96
N GLU A 330 8.43 -25.46 -9.80
CA GLU A 330 9.63 -26.20 -9.35
C GLU A 330 10.81 -26.11 -10.33
N LYS A 331 10.58 -25.71 -11.58
CA LYS A 331 11.61 -25.53 -12.61
C LYS A 331 12.12 -24.10 -12.70
N GLY A 332 11.48 -23.17 -11.98
CA GLY A 332 11.77 -21.74 -12.06
C GLY A 332 11.09 -21.04 -13.22
N GLU A 333 10.05 -21.64 -13.82
CA GLU A 333 9.19 -20.96 -14.78
C GLU A 333 8.16 -20.09 -14.05
N THR A 334 7.82 -18.93 -14.63
CA THR A 334 6.83 -18.02 -14.04
C THR A 334 5.41 -18.57 -14.22
N LEU A 335 4.68 -18.64 -13.12
CA LEU A 335 3.28 -19.06 -13.14
C LEU A 335 2.35 -17.87 -13.49
N PRO A 336 1.19 -18.14 -14.11
CA PRO A 336 0.16 -17.12 -14.32
C PRO A 336 -0.26 -16.47 -12.98
N VAL A 337 -0.36 -15.14 -12.99
CA VAL A 337 -0.89 -14.38 -11.84
C VAL A 337 -2.41 -14.33 -11.91
N ASP A 338 -3.09 -14.41 -10.77
CA ASP A 338 -4.54 -14.24 -10.68
C ASP A 338 -4.96 -12.84 -11.21
N ALA A 339 -5.64 -12.83 -12.35
CA ALA A 339 -6.10 -11.63 -13.03
C ALA A 339 -7.02 -10.76 -12.13
N ALA A 340 -7.74 -11.37 -11.19
CA ALA A 340 -8.63 -10.67 -10.27
C ALA A 340 -7.89 -9.80 -9.25
N THR A 341 -6.57 -10.00 -9.09
CA THR A 341 -5.75 -9.25 -8.12
C THR A 341 -4.73 -8.33 -8.77
N LEU A 342 -4.60 -8.39 -10.10
CA LEU A 342 -3.57 -7.67 -10.83
C LEU A 342 -3.82 -6.16 -10.81
N GLY A 343 -5.10 -5.74 -10.90
CA GLY A 343 -5.47 -4.34 -10.84
C GLY A 343 -5.05 -3.69 -9.53
N GLU A 344 -5.33 -4.34 -8.40
CA GLU A 344 -4.96 -3.89 -7.06
C GLU A 344 -3.45 -3.84 -6.87
N LYS A 345 -2.71 -4.84 -7.39
CA LYS A 345 -1.24 -4.85 -7.36
C LYS A 345 -0.65 -3.69 -8.15
N VAL A 346 -1.18 -3.41 -9.34
CA VAL A 346 -0.72 -2.29 -10.17
C VAL A 346 -1.02 -0.97 -9.47
N GLN A 347 -2.25 -0.76 -8.99
CA GLN A 347 -2.63 0.45 -8.24
C GLN A 347 -1.73 0.66 -7.02
N THR A 348 -1.42 -0.42 -6.30
CA THR A 348 -0.51 -0.37 -5.15
C THR A 348 0.85 0.18 -5.55
N VAL A 349 1.43 -0.29 -6.66
CA VAL A 349 2.74 0.20 -7.12
C VAL A 349 2.69 1.68 -7.50
N PHE A 350 1.60 2.15 -8.09
CA PHE A 350 1.46 3.54 -8.54
C PHE A 350 1.15 4.54 -7.43
N PHE A 351 0.41 4.13 -6.40
CA PHE A 351 -0.12 5.04 -5.38
C PHE A 351 0.53 4.88 -4.00
N SER A 352 1.35 3.85 -3.84
CA SER A 352 2.25 3.75 -2.69
C SER A 352 3.48 4.62 -2.95
N THR A 353 3.90 5.40 -1.96
CA THR A 353 5.26 5.94 -1.93
C THR A 353 6.25 4.79 -1.68
N MET A 354 7.55 5.02 -1.47
CA MET A 354 8.48 3.96 -1.07
C MET A 354 9.36 4.43 0.08
#